data_AF-A0A2Y9MKT2-F1
#
_entry.id   AF-A0A2Y9MKT2-F1
#
_cell.length_a   1.000
_cell.length_b   1.000
_cell.length_c   1.000
_cell.angle_alpha   90.00
_cell.angle_beta   90.00
_cell.angle_gamma   90.00
#
_symmetry.space_group_name_H-M   'P 1'
#
loop_
_entity.id
_entity.type
_entity.pdbx_description
1 polymer ?
#
loop_
_entity_poly.entity_id
_entity_poly.type
_entity_poly.pdbx_seq_one_letter_code
_entity_poly.pdbx_strand_id
1 'polypeptide(L)'
;GKFKRGAQFLTELAPLCKIYCSDGEEYTMSSCVRGWLMEVNESILHKPSILQEKPSTEGYTAVVLPKFEESKSITEGLLTQKQYEEVVVKSINATTATS
;
A
#
# COMPACT_ATOMS: atom_id res chain seq x y z
N GLY A 1 -7.16 -19.48 -17.79
CA GLY A 1 -5.94 -20.29 -17.61
C GLY A 1 -5.97 -20.97 -16.25
N LYS A 2 -5.55 -22.24 -16.17
CA LYS A 2 -5.60 -23.10 -14.97
C LYS A 2 -4.79 -22.61 -13.75
N PHE A 3 -4.10 -21.47 -13.84
CA PHE A 3 -3.23 -20.90 -12.80
C PHE A 3 -3.92 -19.95 -11.79
N LYS A 4 -5.21 -19.63 -11.96
CA LYS A 4 -5.93 -18.73 -11.03
C LYS A 4 -6.53 -19.43 -9.79
N ARG A 5 -6.29 -20.74 -9.61
CA ARG A 5 -6.92 -21.54 -8.53
C ARG A 5 -6.29 -21.38 -7.14
N GLY A 6 -5.31 -20.48 -6.96
CA GLY A 6 -4.64 -20.27 -5.66
C GLY A 6 -4.16 -18.84 -5.41
N ALA A 7 -4.57 -17.86 -6.23
CA ALA A 7 -4.25 -16.47 -5.92
C ALA A 7 -4.94 -16.08 -4.61
N GLN A 8 -4.26 -15.36 -3.74
CA GLN A 8 -4.86 -14.90 -2.50
C GLN A 8 -5.87 -13.78 -2.81
N PHE A 9 -7.10 -13.93 -2.34
CA PHE A 9 -8.07 -12.84 -2.38
C PHE A 9 -7.88 -11.95 -1.15
N LEU A 10 -7.69 -10.65 -1.38
CA LEU A 10 -7.48 -9.64 -0.36
C LEU A 10 -8.74 -8.81 -0.16
N THR A 11 -8.97 -8.43 1.10
CA THR A 11 -9.88 -7.35 1.49
C THR A 11 -9.09 -6.05 1.66
N GLU A 12 -9.77 -4.91 1.73
CA GLU A 12 -9.13 -3.58 1.93
C GLU A 12 -8.22 -3.54 3.17
N LEU A 13 -8.65 -4.17 4.26
CA LEU A 13 -7.90 -4.24 5.52
C LEU A 13 -6.95 -5.43 5.63
N ALA A 14 -6.76 -6.21 4.54
CA ALA A 14 -5.87 -7.35 4.59
C ALA A 14 -4.41 -6.88 4.75
N PRO A 15 -3.66 -7.38 5.74
CA PRO A 15 -2.25 -7.02 5.91
C PRO A 15 -1.42 -7.64 4.79
N LEU A 16 -0.57 -6.81 4.18
CA LEU A 16 0.39 -7.23 3.16
C LEU A 16 1.74 -7.60 3.79
N CYS A 17 2.29 -6.68 4.58
CA CYS A 17 3.58 -6.86 5.25
C CYS A 17 3.71 -5.93 6.46
N LYS A 18 4.77 -6.16 7.24
CA LYS A 18 5.19 -5.31 8.36
C LYS A 18 6.53 -4.66 8.01
N ILE A 19 6.62 -3.36 8.20
CA ILE A 19 7.84 -2.57 8.05
C ILE A 19 8.40 -2.32 9.44
N TYR A 20 9.66 -2.68 9.64
CA TYR A 20 10.39 -2.43 10.88
C TYR A 20 11.40 -1.31 10.63
N CYS A 21 11.31 -0.26 11.42
CA CYS A 21 12.19 0.90 11.34
C CYS A 21 13.36 0.76 12.33
N SER A 22 14.47 1.45 12.06
CA SER A 22 15.69 1.39 12.89
C SER A 22 15.53 2.05 14.27
N ASP A 23 14.52 2.91 14.42
CA ASP A 23 14.08 3.51 15.69
C ASP A 23 13.23 2.54 16.54
N GLY A 24 12.93 1.35 16.02
CA GLY A 24 12.13 0.32 16.70
C GLY A 24 10.63 0.42 16.41
N GLU A 25 10.18 1.38 15.59
CA GLU A 25 8.78 1.48 15.19
C GLU A 25 8.39 0.36 14.20
N GLU A 26 7.13 -0.06 14.27
CA GLU A 26 6.57 -1.09 13.40
C GLU A 26 5.30 -0.58 12.71
N TYR A 27 5.24 -0.74 11.39
CA TYR A 27 4.10 -0.32 10.57
C TYR A 27 3.53 -1.50 9.79
N THR A 28 2.22 -1.73 9.91
CA THR A 28 1.53 -2.73 9.08
C THR A 28 0.99 -2.07 7.82
N MET A 29 1.47 -2.52 6.65
CA MET A 29 0.92 -2.11 5.36
C MET A 29 -0.30 -2.95 5.01
N SER A 30 -1.42 -2.32 4.69
CA SER A 30 -2.66 -2.99 4.28
C SER A 30 -2.90 -2.84 2.78
N SER A 31 -3.74 -3.70 2.20
CA SER A 31 -4.05 -3.72 0.77
C SER A 31 -4.71 -2.45 0.26
N CYS A 32 -5.55 -1.80 1.07
CA CYS A 32 -6.40 -0.63 0.74
C CYS A 32 -7.43 -0.87 -0.39
N VAL A 33 -7.28 -1.95 -1.15
CA VAL A 33 -8.20 -2.39 -2.20
C VAL A 33 -8.52 -3.86 -2.03
N ARG A 34 -9.73 -4.26 -2.39
CA ARG A 34 -10.11 -5.68 -2.47
C ARG A 34 -9.81 -6.25 -3.86
N GLY A 35 -9.33 -7.48 -3.93
CA GLY A 35 -8.98 -8.10 -5.21
C GLY A 35 -8.04 -9.29 -5.08
N TRP A 36 -7.62 -9.85 -6.21
CA TRP A 36 -6.65 -10.94 -6.24
C TRP A 36 -5.23 -10.38 -6.18
N LEU A 37 -4.42 -10.87 -5.25
CA LEU A 37 -3.00 -10.57 -5.21
C LEU A 37 -2.31 -11.18 -6.42
N MET A 38 -1.73 -10.34 -7.27
CA MET A 38 -1.06 -10.75 -8.50
C MET A 38 0.45 -10.87 -8.31
N GLU A 39 1.04 -9.94 -7.55
CA GLU A 39 2.49 -9.82 -7.37
C GLU A 39 2.81 -9.15 -6.03
N VAL A 40 3.90 -9.56 -5.40
CA VAL A 40 4.54 -8.89 -4.27
C VAL A 40 5.97 -8.55 -4.69
N ASN A 41 6.43 -7.34 -4.37
CA ASN A 41 7.78 -6.92 -4.73
C ASN A 41 8.81 -7.46 -3.74
N GLU A 42 9.39 -8.61 -4.06
CA GLU A 42 10.43 -9.23 -3.23
C GLU A 42 11.73 -8.41 -3.18
N SER A 43 11.95 -7.48 -4.12
CA SER A 43 13.16 -6.63 -4.14
C SER A 43 13.31 -5.79 -2.88
N ILE A 44 12.19 -5.44 -2.23
CA ILE A 44 12.17 -4.66 -0.98
C ILE A 44 12.86 -5.42 0.16
N LEU A 45 12.82 -6.76 0.18
CA LEU A 45 13.50 -7.56 1.19
C LEU A 45 15.04 -7.43 1.10
N HIS A 46 15.56 -7.22 -0.12
CA HIS A 46 16.98 -7.07 -0.37
C HIS A 46 17.44 -5.61 -0.37
N LYS A 47 16.58 -4.68 -0.78
CA LYS A 47 16.86 -3.25 -0.85
C LYS A 47 15.67 -2.45 -0.30
N PRO A 48 15.47 -2.38 1.03
CA PRO A 48 14.32 -1.69 1.63
C PRO A 48 14.30 -0.18 1.34
N SER A 49 15.45 0.42 1.00
CA SER A 49 15.53 1.86 0.70
C SER A 49 14.70 2.29 -0.51
N ILE A 50 14.35 1.38 -1.43
CA ILE A 50 13.52 1.71 -2.61
C ILE A 50 12.10 2.15 -2.24
N LEU A 51 11.60 1.74 -1.07
CA LEU A 51 10.32 2.23 -0.53
C LEU A 51 10.32 3.76 -0.37
N GLN A 52 11.47 4.34 -0.03
CA GLN A 52 11.64 5.78 0.16
C GLN A 52 12.18 6.47 -1.09
N GLU A 53 13.14 5.85 -1.78
CA GLU A 53 13.78 6.44 -2.98
C GLU A 53 12.81 6.49 -4.18
N LYS A 54 11.98 5.46 -4.35
CA LYS A 54 11.18 5.23 -5.56
C LYS A 54 9.75 4.75 -5.25
N PRO A 55 8.97 5.42 -4.37
CA PRO A 55 7.67 4.93 -3.92
C PRO A 55 6.64 4.74 -5.05
N SER A 56 6.71 5.57 -6.10
CA SER A 56 5.77 5.53 -7.23
C SER A 56 6.23 4.65 -8.40
N THR A 57 7.38 3.98 -8.29
CA THR A 57 7.95 3.16 -9.36
C THR A 57 8.45 1.81 -8.80
N GLU A 58 9.77 1.62 -8.65
CA GLU A 58 10.38 0.36 -8.21
C GLU A 58 10.06 0.00 -6.75
N GLY A 59 9.61 0.96 -5.94
CA GLY A 59 9.24 0.78 -4.55
C GLY A 59 7.79 0.37 -4.31
N TYR A 60 7.06 -0.06 -5.33
CA TYR A 60 5.71 -0.61 -5.15
C TYR A 60 5.75 -1.87 -4.26
N THR A 61 4.71 -2.11 -3.46
CA THR A 61 4.70 -3.24 -2.50
C THR A 61 4.00 -4.47 -3.05
N ALA A 62 2.85 -4.27 -3.69
CA ALA A 62 2.04 -5.34 -4.27
C ALA A 62 1.24 -4.83 -5.47
N VAL A 63 0.92 -5.74 -6.38
CA VAL A 63 -0.05 -5.52 -7.47
C VAL A 63 -1.30 -6.33 -7.16
N VAL A 64 -2.43 -5.64 -7.04
CA VAL A 64 -3.73 -6.25 -6.76
C VAL A 64 -4.63 -6.06 -7.97
N LEU A 65 -5.37 -7.11 -8.34
CA LEU A 65 -6.35 -7.08 -9.42
C LEU A 65 -7.76 -7.11 -8.83
N PRO A 66 -8.46 -5.97 -8.78
CA PRO A 66 -9.87 -5.92 -8.43
C PRO A 66 -10.75 -6.68 -9.41
N LYS A 67 -11.98 -7.01 -8.99
CA LYS A 67 -13.00 -7.44 -9.96
C LYS A 67 -13.36 -6.29 -10.88
N PHE A 68 -13.62 -6.62 -12.14
CA PHE A 68 -13.87 -5.61 -13.18
C PHE A 68 -15.08 -4.72 -12.84
N GLU A 69 -16.15 -5.33 -12.31
CA GLU A 69 -17.40 -4.66 -11.95
C GLU A 69 -17.22 -3.69 -10.78
N GLU A 70 -16.21 -3.92 -9.94
CA GLU A 70 -15.96 -3.20 -8.70
C GLU A 70 -14.87 -2.13 -8.85
N SER A 71 -14.11 -2.18 -9.95
CA SER A 71 -12.95 -1.31 -10.20
C SER A 71 -13.27 0.17 -10.05
N LYS A 72 -14.38 0.64 -10.64
CA LYS A 72 -14.82 2.05 -10.55
C LYS A 72 -15.11 2.47 -9.10
N SER A 73 -15.93 1.70 -8.40
CA SER A 73 -16.32 2.00 -7.02
C SER A 73 -15.12 2.02 -6.07
N ILE A 74 -14.13 1.17 -6.30
CA ILE A 74 -12.90 1.14 -5.49
C ILE A 74 -12.12 2.43 -5.71
N THR A 75 -11.91 2.85 -6.97
CA THR A 75 -11.15 4.06 -7.27
C THR A 75 -11.83 5.35 -6.80
N GLU A 76 -13.17 5.39 -6.79
CA GLU A 76 -13.95 6.55 -6.32
C GLU A 76 -13.86 6.74 -4.79
N GLY A 77 -13.62 5.65 -4.04
CA GLY A 77 -13.43 5.70 -2.58
C GLY A 77 -12.03 6.15 -2.15
N LEU A 78 -11.07 6.26 -3.08
CA LEU A 78 -9.70 6.66 -2.77
C LEU A 78 -9.54 8.18 -2.77
N LEU A 79 -8.54 8.65 -2.03
CA LEU A 79 -8.16 10.06 -2.04
C LEU A 79 -7.54 10.42 -3.39
N THR A 80 -7.90 11.60 -3.90
CA THR A 80 -7.12 12.25 -4.94
C THR A 80 -5.77 12.69 -4.40
N GLN A 81 -4.80 12.90 -5.28
CA GLN A 81 -3.46 13.37 -4.93
C GLN A 81 -3.51 14.61 -4.01
N LYS A 82 -4.32 15.61 -4.38
CA LYS A 82 -4.48 16.85 -3.60
C LYS A 82 -5.03 16.58 -2.19
N GLN A 83 -6.04 15.72 -2.06
CA GLN A 83 -6.62 15.38 -0.76
C GLN A 83 -5.61 14.64 0.12
N TYR A 84 -4.79 13.76 -0.48
CA TYR A 84 -3.73 13.07 0.25
C TYR A 84 -2.66 14.04 0.77
N GLU A 85 -2.20 14.96 -0.06
CA GLU A 85 -1.23 16.00 0.33
C GLU A 85 -1.75 16.84 1.51
N GLU A 86 -3.03 17.24 1.49
CA GLU A 86 -3.67 17.97 2.59
C GLU A 86 -3.69 17.16 3.90
N VAL A 87 -3.90 15.84 3.83
CA VAL A 87 -3.84 14.95 5.00
C VAL A 87 -2.41 14.89 5.53
N VAL A 88 -1.41 14.69 4.67
CA VAL A 88 0.00 14.59 5.06
C VAL A 88 0.48 15.87 5.77
N VAL A 89 0.14 17.05 5.24
CA VAL A 89 0.50 18.33 5.87
C VAL A 89 -0.13 18.47 7.25
N LYS A 90 -1.39 18.08 7.42
CA LYS A 90 -2.06 18.10 8.73
C LYS A 90 -1.38 17.17 9.73
N SER A 91 -0.98 15.97 9.30
CA SER A 91 -0.27 15.00 10.14
C SER A 91 1.08 15.54 10.62
N ILE A 92 1.86 16.16 9.72
CA ILE A 92 3.16 16.75 10.07
C ILE A 92 2.99 17.87 11.11
N ASN A 93 2.02 18.76 10.90
CA ASN A 93 1.75 19.87 11.83
C ASN A 93 1.28 19.40 13.21
N ALA A 94 0.56 18.27 13.29
CA ALA A 94 0.15 17.69 14.56
C ALA A 94 1.34 17.14 15.36
N THR A 95 2.30 16.49 14.69
CA THR A 95 3.52 15.97 15.32
C THR A 95 4.44 17.09 15.81
N THR A 96 4.59 18.17 15.04
CA THR A 96 5.43 19.32 15.45
C THR A 96 4.83 20.16 16.57
N ALA A 97 3.49 20.19 16.72
CA ALA A 97 2.83 20.90 17.81
C ALA A 97 2.94 20.19 19.18
N THR A 98 3.35 18.91 19.19
CA THR A 98 3.44 18.08 20.40
C THR A 98 4.88 17.87 20.87
N SER A 99 5.86 18.42 20.14
CA SER A 99 7.30 18.34 20.45
C SER A 99 7.83 19.63 21.06
#